data_AF-A0A9Q1V0G0-F1
#
_entry.id   AF-A0A9Q1V0G0-F1
#
_cell.length_a   1.000
_cell.length_b   1.000
_cell.length_c   1.000
_cell.angle_alpha   90.00
_cell.angle_beta   90.00
_cell.angle_gamma   90.00
#
_symmetry.space_group_name_H-M   'P 1'
#
loop_
_entity.id
_entity.type
_entity.pdbx_description
1 polymer ?
#
loop_
_entity_poly.entity_id
_entity_poly.type
_entity_poly.pdbx_seq_one_letter_code
_entity_poly.pdbx_strand_id
1 'polypeptide(L)'
;MRGRPITFKYKHYIYTPKIKDLISSTVLTTKDNLKLEHIINNYNYLKINRGYKYIIKDLYILVKNNLSTKEISEIYGVSNRTIQKWLKELGLSRTKKEAQKIAVKKRDYTAIHESYKKTMLNKLLEENPTIVYMGNSIKLQLLNILKNALKDYEIIVGVNGLGVGGSIKDIPVIIIKNNTIYRFIITSDTTIAPKNYVVLALTKDISSIVSEILSKLNL
;
A
#
# COMPACT_ATOMS: atom_id res chain seq x y z
N MET A 1 26.58 37.92 -1.98
CA MET A 1 25.92 36.73 -1.39
C MET A 1 26.87 36.07 -0.41
N ARG A 2 26.61 36.11 0.91
CA ARG A 2 27.41 35.36 1.89
C ARG A 2 27.07 33.87 1.76
N GLY A 3 28.00 33.10 1.18
CA GLY A 3 27.87 31.64 1.11
C GLY A 3 27.82 31.03 2.51
N ARG A 4 27.01 29.98 2.69
CA ARG A 4 26.98 29.23 3.94
C ARG A 4 28.38 28.68 4.23
N PRO A 5 28.93 28.87 5.45
CA PRO A 5 30.24 28.31 5.80
C PRO A 5 30.24 26.79 5.64
N ILE A 6 31.38 26.26 5.22
CA ILE A 6 31.59 24.83 5.02
C ILE A 6 31.47 24.16 6.39
N THR A 7 30.61 23.14 6.47
CA THR A 7 30.46 22.34 7.68
C THR A 7 31.38 21.11 7.61
N PHE A 8 32.09 20.85 8.70
CA PHE A 8 32.90 19.62 8.87
C PHE A 8 32.10 18.48 9.50
N LYS A 9 30.78 18.65 9.68
CA LYS A 9 29.86 17.69 10.32
C LYS A 9 30.03 16.25 9.82
N TYR A 10 30.38 16.05 8.54
CA TYR A 10 30.41 14.74 7.90
C TYR A 10 31.80 14.12 7.79
N LYS A 11 32.87 14.78 8.26
CA LYS A 11 34.25 14.28 8.13
C LYS A 11 34.50 12.97 8.88
N HIS A 12 33.87 12.80 10.04
CA HIS A 12 33.93 11.61 10.88
C HIS A 12 32.52 11.16 11.25
N TYR A 13 31.66 11.06 10.23
CA TYR A 13 30.25 10.75 10.44
C TYR A 13 30.07 9.36 11.06
N ILE A 14 29.36 9.27 12.19
CA ILE A 14 29.12 8.02 12.90
C ILE A 14 27.80 7.43 12.40
N TYR A 15 27.88 6.25 11.78
CA TYR A 15 26.71 5.53 11.29
C TYR A 15 26.14 4.60 12.36
N THR A 16 24.82 4.38 12.29
CA THR A 16 24.19 3.27 13.02
C THR A 16 24.76 1.93 12.53
N PRO A 17 24.77 0.87 13.37
CA PRO A 17 25.35 -0.42 13.00
C PRO A 17 24.83 -0.95 11.67
N LYS A 18 23.51 -0.83 11.44
CA LYS A 18 22.85 -1.25 10.19
C LYS A 18 23.40 -0.54 8.95
N ILE A 19 23.59 0.78 9.03
CA ILE A 19 24.07 1.56 7.88
C ILE A 19 25.57 1.37 7.70
N LYS A 20 26.33 1.26 8.80
CA LYS A 20 27.75 0.94 8.76
C LYS A 20 27.98 -0.38 8.04
N ASP A 21 27.24 -1.42 8.43
CA ASP A 21 27.30 -2.74 7.81
C ASP A 21 26.93 -2.70 6.32
N LEU A 22 25.84 -2.00 5.96
CA LEU A 22 25.46 -1.81 4.55
C LEU A 22 26.59 -1.15 3.73
N ILE A 23 27.21 -0.09 4.26
CA ILE A 23 28.28 0.62 3.56
C ILE A 23 29.52 -0.27 3.42
N SER A 24 29.90 -0.98 4.48
CA SER A 24 31.09 -1.84 4.50
C SER A 24 30.93 -3.11 3.66
N SER A 25 29.74 -3.70 3.59
CA SER A 25 29.45 -4.92 2.84
C SER A 25 29.19 -4.69 1.34
N THR A 26 28.96 -3.43 0.91
CA THR A 26 28.69 -3.14 -0.49
C THR A 26 29.94 -3.29 -1.36
N VAL A 27 29.93 -4.27 -2.25
CA VAL A 27 30.99 -4.49 -3.25
C VAL A 27 30.83 -3.49 -4.41
N LEU A 28 31.91 -2.76 -4.70
CA LEU A 28 31.98 -1.83 -5.85
C LEU A 28 32.70 -2.50 -7.02
N THR A 29 32.04 -2.55 -8.17
CA THR A 29 32.61 -3.04 -9.42
C THR A 29 33.57 -2.02 -10.02
N THR A 30 34.38 -2.42 -11.01
CA THR A 30 35.22 -1.51 -11.79
C THR A 30 34.43 -0.34 -12.38
N LYS A 31 33.22 -0.63 -12.89
CA LYS A 31 32.32 0.41 -13.42
C LYS A 31 31.84 1.38 -12.34
N ASP A 32 31.62 0.90 -11.13
CA ASP A 32 31.23 1.76 -10.02
C ASP A 32 32.38 2.67 -9.59
N ASN A 33 33.60 2.13 -9.53
CA ASN A 33 34.79 2.90 -9.20
C ASN A 33 35.07 3.99 -10.24
N LEU A 34 34.97 3.68 -11.53
CA LEU A 34 35.10 4.68 -12.62
C LEU A 34 34.05 5.79 -12.50
N LYS A 35 32.80 5.43 -12.18
CA LYS A 35 31.74 6.43 -11.94
C LYS A 35 32.05 7.31 -10.73
N LEU A 36 32.50 6.71 -9.63
CA LEU A 36 32.82 7.44 -8.41
C LEU A 36 33.99 8.40 -8.63
N GLU A 37 35.02 7.97 -9.34
CA GLU A 37 36.15 8.81 -9.75
C GLU A 37 35.67 10.00 -10.58
N HIS A 38 34.82 9.76 -11.59
CA HIS A 38 34.24 10.83 -12.40
C HIS A 38 33.44 11.84 -11.56
N ILE A 39 32.64 11.36 -10.60
CA ILE A 39 31.88 12.22 -9.69
C ILE A 39 32.82 13.09 -8.84
N ILE A 40 33.88 12.50 -8.27
CA ILE A 40 34.85 13.23 -7.44
C ILE A 40 35.60 14.27 -8.27
N ASN A 41 36.02 13.91 -9.49
CA ASN A 41 36.71 14.81 -10.40
C ASN A 41 35.81 15.99 -10.80
N ASN A 42 34.55 15.74 -11.15
CA ASN A 42 33.58 16.80 -11.46
C ASN A 42 33.32 17.70 -10.25
N TYR A 43 33.16 17.12 -9.06
CA TYR A 43 32.95 17.88 -7.83
C TYR A 43 34.11 18.85 -7.55
N ASN A 44 35.35 18.37 -7.72
CA ASN A 44 36.55 19.19 -7.54
C ASN A 44 36.69 20.25 -8.65
N TYR A 45 36.44 19.89 -9.90
CA TYR A 45 36.49 20.80 -11.06
C TYR A 45 35.50 21.97 -10.93
N LEU A 46 34.27 21.68 -10.51
CA LEU A 46 33.22 22.69 -10.30
C LEU A 46 33.46 23.56 -9.04
N LYS A 47 34.55 23.30 -8.29
CA LYS A 47 34.89 23.98 -7.03
C LYS A 47 33.72 24.03 -6.05
N ILE A 48 32.90 22.97 -6.05
CA ILE A 48 31.77 22.85 -5.14
C ILE A 48 32.33 22.71 -3.72
N ASN A 49 32.03 23.67 -2.84
CA ASN A 49 32.56 23.67 -1.48
C ASN A 49 31.45 23.36 -0.47
N ARG A 50 31.02 22.09 -0.46
CA ARG A 50 29.93 21.59 0.36
C ARG A 50 30.45 20.64 1.43
N GLY A 51 29.81 20.66 2.60
CA GLY A 51 30.17 19.78 3.71
C GLY A 51 30.01 18.28 3.41
N TYR A 52 29.16 17.90 2.44
CA TYR A 52 28.98 16.49 2.07
C TYR A 52 30.18 15.89 1.30
N LYS A 53 31.22 16.68 1.00
CA LYS A 53 32.46 16.21 0.34
C LYS A 53 33.00 14.91 0.96
N TYR A 54 32.96 14.82 2.29
CA TYR A 54 33.50 13.70 3.05
C TYR A 54 32.71 12.40 2.89
N ILE A 55 31.46 12.48 2.44
CA ILE A 55 30.52 11.34 2.36
C ILE A 55 30.06 11.08 0.91
N ILE A 56 30.77 11.58 -0.11
CA ILE A 56 30.40 11.37 -1.53
C ILE A 56 30.33 9.87 -1.86
N LYS A 57 31.34 9.10 -1.42
CA LYS A 57 31.37 7.64 -1.60
C LYS A 57 30.20 6.97 -0.91
N ASP A 58 29.88 7.38 0.31
CA ASP A 58 28.80 6.79 1.09
C ASP A 58 27.44 7.10 0.44
N LEU A 59 27.22 8.35 0.00
CA LEU A 59 26.02 8.73 -0.76
C LEU A 59 25.85 7.88 -2.03
N TYR A 60 26.94 7.61 -2.75
CA TYR A 60 26.91 6.71 -3.90
C TYR A 60 26.45 5.30 -3.51
N ILE A 61 27.02 4.73 -2.45
CA ILE A 61 26.69 3.39 -1.95
C ILE A 61 25.22 3.30 -1.51
N LEU A 62 24.72 4.30 -0.78
CA LEU A 62 23.32 4.35 -0.33
C LEU A 62 22.36 4.42 -1.53
N VAL A 63 22.71 5.18 -2.57
CA VAL A 63 21.91 5.24 -3.80
C VAL A 63 21.95 3.93 -4.58
N LYS A 64 23.11 3.27 -4.67
CA LYS A 64 23.26 1.95 -5.31
C LYS A 64 22.40 0.88 -4.65
N ASN A 65 22.28 0.93 -3.31
CA ASN A 65 21.45 0.03 -2.52
C ASN A 65 19.97 0.42 -2.45
N ASN A 66 19.48 1.26 -3.37
CA ASN A 66 18.07 1.63 -3.47
C ASN A 66 17.48 2.33 -2.23
N LEU A 67 18.29 3.00 -1.41
CA LEU A 67 17.74 3.87 -0.36
C LEU A 67 17.09 5.09 -1.00
N SER A 68 15.90 5.44 -0.53
CA SER A 68 15.15 6.62 -0.95
C SER A 68 15.78 7.89 -0.39
N THR A 69 15.45 9.03 -0.99
CA THR A 69 15.85 10.34 -0.46
C THR A 69 15.43 10.52 1.00
N LYS A 70 14.28 9.98 1.40
CA LYS A 70 13.78 10.04 2.77
C LYS A 70 14.66 9.23 3.72
N GLU A 71 14.98 7.98 3.38
CA GLU A 71 15.88 7.16 4.20
C GLU A 71 17.27 7.81 4.33
N ILE A 72 17.80 8.38 3.25
CA ILE A 72 19.10 9.07 3.28
C ILE A 72 19.03 10.36 4.12
N SER A 73 17.90 11.07 4.10
CA SER A 73 17.74 12.32 4.86
C SER A 73 17.64 12.04 6.36
N GLU A 74 16.97 10.95 6.74
CA GLU A 74 16.91 10.42 8.09
C GLU A 74 18.31 10.01 8.59
N ILE A 75 19.10 9.32 7.76
CA ILE A 75 20.48 8.95 8.10
C ILE A 75 21.27 10.18 8.49
N TYR A 76 21.28 11.25 7.68
CA TYR A 76 22.13 12.43 7.92
C TYR A 76 21.49 13.53 8.77
N GLY A 77 20.23 13.36 9.18
CA GLY A 77 19.46 14.35 9.94
C GLY A 77 19.31 15.67 9.19
N VAL A 78 18.91 15.63 7.92
CA VAL A 78 18.70 16.82 7.07
C VAL A 78 17.36 16.74 6.35
N SER A 79 16.91 17.84 5.75
CA SER A 79 15.68 17.82 4.95
C SER A 79 15.83 16.97 3.68
N ASN A 80 14.72 16.38 3.19
CA ASN A 80 14.67 15.71 1.89
C ASN A 80 15.18 16.61 0.75
N ARG A 81 14.85 17.90 0.80
CA ARG A 81 15.29 18.89 -0.19
C ARG A 81 16.80 19.07 -0.22
N THR A 82 17.46 18.95 0.94
CA THR A 82 18.92 19.01 1.07
C THR A 82 19.57 17.83 0.35
N ILE A 83 19.11 16.60 0.61
CA ILE A 83 19.62 15.39 -0.07
C ILE A 83 19.38 15.47 -1.57
N GLN A 84 18.19 15.90 -2.02
CA GLN A 84 17.91 16.07 -3.45
C GLN A 84 18.89 17.02 -4.13
N LYS A 85 19.25 18.13 -3.47
CA LYS A 85 20.25 19.07 -4.00
C LYS A 85 21.61 18.40 -4.11
N TRP A 86 22.08 17.71 -3.07
CA TRP A 86 23.38 17.01 -3.10
C TRP A 86 23.43 15.94 -4.19
N LEU A 87 22.40 15.11 -4.29
CA LEU A 87 22.33 14.07 -5.32
C LEU A 87 22.27 14.67 -6.72
N LYS A 88 21.58 15.80 -6.91
CA LYS A 88 21.57 16.52 -8.19
C LYS A 88 22.95 17.08 -8.53
N GLU A 89 23.61 17.73 -7.57
CA GLU A 89 24.96 18.29 -7.71
C GLU A 89 26.00 17.17 -8.04
N LEU A 90 25.77 15.95 -7.57
CA LEU A 90 26.63 14.78 -7.82
C LEU A 90 26.23 13.94 -9.05
N GLY A 91 25.15 14.27 -9.76
CA GLY A 91 24.64 13.44 -10.86
C GLY A 91 24.07 12.08 -10.42
N LEU A 92 23.70 11.94 -9.15
CA LEU A 92 23.13 10.74 -8.52
C LEU A 92 21.60 10.82 -8.36
N SER A 93 20.96 11.87 -8.88
CA SER A 93 19.52 12.02 -8.83
C SER A 93 18.84 10.93 -9.68
N ARG A 94 17.84 10.27 -9.09
CA ARG A 94 17.00 9.32 -9.82
C ARG A 94 15.91 10.02 -10.60
N THR A 95 15.54 9.45 -11.72
CA THR A 95 14.34 9.84 -12.46
C THR A 95 13.07 9.47 -11.69
N LYS A 96 11.95 10.12 -12.02
CA LYS A 96 10.64 9.79 -11.44
C LYS A 96 10.28 8.31 -11.63
N LYS A 97 10.59 7.74 -12.81
CA LYS A 97 10.34 6.34 -13.14
C LYS A 97 11.16 5.39 -12.24
N GLU A 98 12.44 5.66 -12.04
CA GLU A 98 13.30 4.86 -11.15
C GLU A 98 12.86 4.93 -9.69
N ALA A 99 12.53 6.13 -9.22
CA ALA A 99 12.03 6.32 -7.85
C ALA A 99 10.72 5.55 -7.63
N GLN A 100 9.81 5.55 -8.61
CA GLN A 100 8.57 4.77 -8.54
C GLN A 100 8.83 3.27 -8.48
N LYS A 101 9.74 2.74 -9.31
CA LYS A 101 10.09 1.30 -9.29
C LYS A 101 10.62 0.85 -7.93
N ILE A 102 11.48 1.65 -7.30
CA ILE A 102 12.01 1.36 -5.95
C ILE A 102 10.89 1.39 -4.92
N ALA A 103 10.01 2.41 -4.99
CA ALA A 103 8.89 2.53 -4.06
C ALA A 103 7.94 1.33 -4.18
N VAL A 104 7.61 0.89 -5.39
CA VAL A 104 6.77 -0.29 -5.64
C VAL A 104 7.35 -1.55 -5.00
N LYS A 105 8.66 -1.80 -5.13
CA LYS A 105 9.31 -2.96 -4.51
C LYS A 105 9.28 -2.96 -2.98
N LYS A 106 9.21 -1.78 -2.36
CA LYS A 106 9.15 -1.61 -0.91
C LYS A 106 7.72 -1.51 -0.36
N ARG A 107 6.69 -1.54 -1.23
CA ARG A 107 5.29 -1.43 -0.79
C ARG A 107 4.81 -2.76 -0.23
N ASP A 108 4.33 -2.71 1.00
CA ASP A 108 3.48 -3.74 1.57
C ASP A 108 2.06 -3.56 1.02
N TYR A 109 1.74 -4.30 -0.04
CA TYR A 109 0.43 -4.24 -0.68
C TYR A 109 -0.70 -4.71 0.27
N THR A 110 -0.40 -5.64 1.16
CA THR A 110 -1.35 -6.14 2.17
C THR A 110 -1.72 -5.05 3.17
N ALA A 111 -0.73 -4.36 3.74
CA ALA A 111 -0.97 -3.25 4.68
C ALA A 111 -1.67 -2.05 4.01
N ILE A 112 -1.33 -1.74 2.75
CA ILE A 112 -1.99 -0.67 1.99
C ILE A 112 -3.46 -1.00 1.73
N HIS A 113 -3.76 -2.25 1.37
CA HIS A 113 -5.14 -2.69 1.11
C HIS A 113 -6.01 -2.63 2.37
N GLU A 114 -5.46 -3.05 3.51
CA GLU A 114 -6.13 -2.96 4.80
C GLU A 114 -6.35 -1.51 5.25
N SER A 115 -5.35 -0.64 5.11
CA SER A 115 -5.50 0.77 5.44
C SER A 115 -6.53 1.45 4.54
N TYR A 116 -6.53 1.13 3.24
CA TYR A 116 -7.48 1.67 2.28
C TYR A 116 -8.92 1.27 2.62
N LYS A 117 -9.17 -0.01 2.92
CA LYS A 117 -10.47 -0.48 3.40
C LYS A 117 -10.91 0.27 4.65
N LYS A 118 -10.01 0.49 5.60
CA LYS A 118 -10.30 1.22 6.84
C LYS A 118 -10.61 2.70 6.59
N THR A 119 -9.86 3.38 5.72
CA THR A 119 -10.10 4.79 5.37
C THR A 119 -11.41 4.98 4.59
N MET A 120 -11.71 4.08 3.66
CA MET A 120 -12.97 4.11 2.91
C MET A 120 -14.16 3.84 3.84
N LEU A 121 -14.02 2.86 4.74
CA LEU A 121 -15.02 2.59 5.78
C LEU A 121 -15.26 3.82 6.65
N ASN A 122 -14.19 4.49 7.11
CA ASN A 122 -14.30 5.69 7.94
C ASN A 122 -14.96 6.86 7.19
N LYS A 123 -14.60 7.11 5.93
CA LYS A 123 -15.25 8.15 5.12
C LYS A 123 -16.74 7.88 4.92
N LEU A 124 -17.11 6.63 4.66
CA LEU A 124 -18.51 6.22 4.52
C LEU A 124 -19.30 6.37 5.84
N LEU A 125 -18.64 6.23 6.99
CA LEU A 125 -19.22 6.45 8.32
C LEU A 125 -19.37 7.94 8.66
N GLU A 126 -18.42 8.78 8.25
CA GLU A 126 -18.44 10.23 8.45
C GLU A 126 -19.48 10.93 7.56
N GLU A 127 -19.65 10.47 6.32
CA GLU A 127 -20.54 11.12 5.35
C GLU A 127 -22.03 10.76 5.55
N ASN A 128 -22.35 9.59 6.14
CA ASN A 128 -23.75 9.14 6.33
C ASN A 128 -23.91 8.22 7.56
N PRO A 129 -23.86 8.76 8.79
CA PRO A 129 -23.88 7.96 10.02
C PRO A 129 -25.16 7.12 10.22
N THR A 130 -26.31 7.54 9.69
CA THR A 130 -27.61 6.88 9.91
C THR A 130 -27.97 5.82 8.86
N ILE A 131 -27.48 5.94 7.63
CA ILE A 131 -27.84 5.04 6.50
C ILE A 131 -27.01 3.74 6.52
N VAL A 132 -25.83 3.76 7.13
CA VAL A 132 -24.88 2.63 7.16
C VAL A 132 -25.18 1.61 8.28
N TYR A 133 -25.85 2.02 9.37
CA TYR A 133 -26.01 1.17 10.57
C TYR A 133 -26.88 -0.09 10.36
N MET A 134 -27.79 -0.10 9.37
CA MET A 134 -28.63 -1.27 9.07
C MET A 134 -28.12 -2.13 7.91
N GLY A 135 -27.60 -1.53 6.82
CA GLY A 135 -27.23 -2.31 5.61
C GLY A 135 -25.83 -2.93 5.65
N ASN A 136 -24.85 -2.26 6.25
CA ASN A 136 -23.45 -2.71 6.24
C ASN A 136 -23.09 -3.61 7.44
N SER A 137 -23.80 -3.49 8.56
CA SER A 137 -23.69 -4.43 9.69
C SER A 137 -24.12 -5.83 9.26
N ILE A 138 -25.27 -5.93 8.57
CA ILE A 138 -25.81 -7.19 8.06
C ILE A 138 -24.86 -7.82 7.04
N LYS A 139 -24.35 -7.06 6.05
CA LYS A 139 -23.40 -7.57 5.04
C LYS A 139 -22.12 -8.13 5.67
N LEU A 140 -21.54 -7.42 6.64
CA LEU A 140 -20.31 -7.84 7.33
C LEU A 140 -20.54 -9.03 8.26
N GLN A 141 -21.64 -9.03 9.01
CA GLN A 141 -22.02 -10.14 9.88
C GLN A 141 -22.30 -11.40 9.06
N LEU A 142 -23.06 -11.27 7.97
CA LEU A 142 -23.35 -12.37 7.06
C LEU A 142 -22.07 -12.94 6.43
N LEU A 143 -21.17 -12.07 5.95
CA LEU A 143 -19.89 -12.50 5.37
C LEU A 143 -19.03 -13.26 6.39
N ASN A 144 -18.93 -12.76 7.62
CA ASN A 144 -18.13 -13.41 8.66
C ASN A 144 -18.72 -14.76 9.08
N ILE A 145 -20.03 -14.83 9.28
CA ILE A 145 -20.71 -16.08 9.68
C ILE A 145 -20.58 -17.12 8.56
N LEU A 146 -20.87 -16.74 7.31
CA LEU A 146 -20.78 -17.64 6.17
C LEU A 146 -19.34 -18.12 5.95
N LYS A 147 -18.33 -17.26 6.07
CA LYS A 147 -16.92 -17.67 5.96
C LYS A 147 -16.49 -18.65 7.05
N ASN A 148 -17.02 -18.48 8.26
CA ASN A 148 -16.74 -19.41 9.35
C ASN A 148 -17.43 -20.76 9.14
N ALA A 149 -18.66 -20.76 8.64
CA ALA A 149 -19.44 -21.97 8.38
C ALA A 149 -18.97 -22.74 7.12
N LEU A 150 -18.49 -22.02 6.10
CA LEU A 150 -18.18 -22.57 4.77
C LEU A 150 -16.72 -22.30 4.40
N LYS A 151 -15.78 -22.89 5.16
CA LYS A 151 -14.33 -22.62 5.02
C LYS A 151 -13.76 -22.92 3.63
N ASP A 152 -14.30 -23.93 2.94
CA ASP A 152 -13.84 -24.38 1.62
C ASP A 152 -14.62 -23.75 0.45
N TYR A 153 -15.42 -22.72 0.73
CA TYR A 153 -16.22 -22.03 -0.28
C TYR A 153 -15.67 -20.61 -0.51
N GLU A 154 -15.74 -20.15 -1.76
CA GLU A 154 -15.54 -18.73 -2.06
C GLU A 154 -16.88 -18.00 -1.86
N ILE A 155 -16.88 -16.98 -1.01
CA ILE A 155 -18.10 -16.30 -0.56
C ILE A 155 -17.98 -14.82 -0.86
N ILE A 156 -18.96 -14.31 -1.59
CA ILE A 156 -19.04 -12.93 -2.03
C ILE A 156 -20.38 -12.35 -1.59
N VAL A 157 -20.36 -11.31 -0.77
CA VAL A 157 -21.55 -10.62 -0.26
C VAL A 157 -21.52 -9.17 -0.74
N GLY A 158 -22.56 -8.73 -1.44
CA GLY A 158 -22.80 -7.32 -1.74
C GLY A 158 -22.05 -6.74 -2.96
N VAL A 159 -21.74 -7.53 -3.99
CA VAL A 159 -21.27 -6.96 -5.27
C VAL A 159 -22.45 -6.32 -5.99
N ASN A 160 -22.56 -5.01 -5.90
CA ASN A 160 -23.44 -4.25 -6.78
C ASN A 160 -22.76 -4.14 -8.14
N GLY A 161 -22.90 -5.18 -8.96
CA GLY A 161 -22.50 -5.13 -10.35
C GLY A 161 -23.32 -4.05 -11.06
N LEU A 162 -22.64 -3.22 -11.86
CA LEU A 162 -23.22 -2.30 -12.83
C LEU A 162 -24.42 -2.96 -13.53
N GLY A 163 -25.65 -2.64 -13.12
CA GLY A 163 -26.86 -3.19 -13.75
C GLY A 163 -27.99 -3.63 -12.81
N VAL A 164 -27.75 -3.78 -11.50
CA VAL A 164 -28.87 -3.96 -10.55
C VAL A 164 -29.39 -2.58 -10.15
N GLY A 165 -30.23 -2.00 -11.01
CA GLY A 165 -30.95 -0.77 -10.71
C GLY A 165 -32.05 -1.08 -9.70
N GLY A 166 -31.86 -0.72 -8.44
CA GLY A 166 -32.94 -0.85 -7.45
C GLY A 166 -32.50 -0.77 -6.00
N SER A 167 -32.21 0.44 -5.51
CA SER A 167 -32.14 0.78 -4.07
C SER A 167 -31.10 0.03 -3.21
N ILE A 168 -30.70 0.64 -2.10
CA ILE A 168 -29.73 0.09 -1.12
C ILE A 168 -30.25 -1.18 -0.40
N LYS A 169 -31.44 -1.69 -0.76
CA LYS A 169 -32.20 -2.70 -0.01
C LYS A 169 -31.82 -4.15 -0.28
N ASP A 170 -31.26 -4.46 -1.44
CA ASP A 170 -30.99 -5.85 -1.83
C ASP A 170 -29.53 -6.23 -1.59
N ILE A 171 -29.32 -7.40 -0.99
CA ILE A 171 -28.00 -7.94 -0.67
C ILE A 171 -27.78 -9.22 -1.49
N PRO A 172 -27.03 -9.15 -2.61
CA PRO A 172 -26.64 -10.35 -3.33
C PRO A 172 -25.59 -11.13 -2.52
N VAL A 173 -25.75 -12.45 -2.48
CA VAL A 173 -24.81 -13.39 -1.86
C VAL A 173 -24.50 -14.47 -2.88
N ILE A 174 -23.23 -14.60 -3.24
CA ILE A 174 -22.74 -15.60 -4.19
C ILE A 174 -21.81 -16.53 -3.42
N ILE A 175 -22.07 -17.82 -3.54
CA ILE A 175 -21.29 -18.89 -2.91
C ILE A 175 -20.80 -19.81 -4.02
N ILE A 176 -19.50 -20.08 -4.06
CA ILE A 176 -18.86 -20.85 -5.13
C ILE A 176 -18.08 -22.01 -4.51
N LYS A 177 -18.30 -23.22 -5.03
CA LYS A 177 -17.50 -24.42 -4.71
C LYS A 177 -17.39 -25.32 -5.92
N ASN A 178 -16.17 -25.76 -6.23
CA ASN A 178 -15.89 -26.71 -7.33
C ASN A 178 -16.62 -26.35 -8.64
N ASN A 179 -16.52 -25.08 -9.05
CA ASN A 179 -17.15 -24.54 -10.25
C ASN A 179 -18.71 -24.49 -10.24
N THR A 180 -19.35 -24.86 -9.13
CA THR A 180 -20.78 -24.69 -8.90
C THR A 180 -21.03 -23.33 -8.24
N ILE A 181 -21.96 -22.55 -8.79
CA ILE A 181 -22.26 -21.20 -8.31
C ILE A 181 -23.69 -21.15 -7.77
N TYR A 182 -23.82 -20.87 -6.48
CA TYR A 182 -25.07 -20.63 -5.79
C TYR A 182 -25.29 -19.12 -5.66
N ARG A 183 -26.48 -18.65 -6.03
CA ARG A 183 -26.82 -17.23 -6.08
C ARG A 183 -28.05 -16.98 -5.22
N PHE A 184 -27.90 -16.14 -4.21
CA PHE A 184 -28.96 -15.72 -3.30
C PHE A 184 -29.12 -14.21 -3.34
N ILE A 185 -30.33 -13.73 -3.12
CA ILE A 185 -30.62 -12.32 -2.94
C ILE A 185 -31.45 -12.15 -1.67
N ILE A 186 -30.93 -11.35 -0.74
CA ILE A 186 -31.65 -11.02 0.49
C ILE A 186 -32.31 -9.66 0.26
N THR A 187 -33.64 -9.60 0.33
CA THR A 187 -34.40 -8.39 -0.01
C THR A 187 -35.58 -8.19 0.94
N SER A 188 -35.97 -6.93 1.13
CA SER A 188 -37.23 -6.60 1.80
C SER A 188 -38.46 -6.83 0.91
N ASP A 189 -38.28 -6.94 -0.40
CA ASP A 189 -39.36 -7.17 -1.37
C ASP A 189 -39.21 -8.54 -2.03
N THR A 190 -39.83 -9.55 -1.43
CA THR A 190 -39.75 -10.93 -1.91
C THR A 190 -40.58 -11.18 -3.18
N THR A 191 -41.32 -10.18 -3.68
CA THR A 191 -42.17 -10.34 -4.88
C THR A 191 -41.36 -10.27 -6.17
N ILE A 192 -40.16 -9.69 -6.12
CA ILE A 192 -39.24 -9.58 -7.25
C ILE A 192 -38.21 -10.70 -7.14
N ALA A 193 -38.31 -11.70 -8.03
CA ALA A 193 -37.34 -12.79 -8.11
C ALA A 193 -36.42 -12.60 -9.34
N PRO A 194 -35.18 -12.12 -9.16
CA PRO A 194 -34.23 -12.06 -10.26
C PRO A 194 -33.96 -13.46 -10.81
N LYS A 195 -33.85 -13.56 -12.13
CA LYS A 195 -33.59 -14.83 -12.81
C LYS A 195 -32.31 -15.47 -12.26
N ASN A 196 -32.40 -16.74 -11.88
CA ASN A 196 -31.30 -17.56 -11.31
C ASN A 196 -30.83 -17.16 -9.90
N TYR A 197 -31.65 -16.46 -9.12
CA TYR A 197 -31.40 -16.20 -7.70
C TYR A 197 -32.44 -16.90 -6.82
N VAL A 198 -31.98 -17.43 -5.69
CA VAL A 198 -32.85 -17.80 -4.58
C VAL A 198 -33.15 -16.55 -3.76
N VAL A 199 -34.43 -16.18 -3.64
CA VAL A 199 -34.86 -15.00 -2.91
C VAL A 199 -35.04 -15.34 -1.44
N LEU A 200 -34.43 -14.55 -0.57
CA LEU A 200 -34.51 -14.66 0.89
C LEU A 200 -35.05 -13.35 1.45
N ALA A 201 -35.96 -13.46 2.42
CA ALA A 201 -36.50 -12.27 3.08
C ALA A 201 -35.44 -11.63 3.99
N LEU A 202 -35.30 -10.31 3.93
CA LEU A 202 -34.49 -9.56 4.88
C LEU A 202 -35.20 -9.52 6.24
N THR A 203 -34.88 -10.47 7.11
CA THR A 203 -35.37 -10.52 8.49
C THR A 203 -34.43 -9.79 9.45
N LYS A 204 -34.90 -9.48 10.67
CA LYS A 204 -34.06 -8.88 11.73
C LYS A 204 -33.02 -9.86 12.30
N ASP A 205 -33.18 -11.17 12.06
CA ASP A 205 -32.29 -12.22 12.56
C ASP A 205 -31.45 -12.83 11.45
N ILE A 206 -30.16 -12.50 11.46
CA ILE A 206 -29.17 -12.97 10.48
C ILE A 206 -28.96 -14.48 10.57
N SER A 207 -29.13 -15.07 11.76
CA SER A 207 -28.93 -16.51 11.97
C SER A 207 -29.95 -17.32 11.18
N SER A 208 -31.19 -16.83 11.11
CA SER A 208 -32.24 -17.41 10.27
C SER A 208 -31.87 -17.38 8.79
N ILE A 209 -31.35 -16.25 8.29
CA ILE A 209 -30.94 -16.09 6.89
C ILE A 209 -29.81 -17.08 6.55
N VAL A 210 -28.82 -17.19 7.43
CA VAL A 210 -27.70 -18.14 7.25
C VAL A 210 -28.19 -19.58 7.24
N SER A 211 -29.08 -19.95 8.16
CA SER A 211 -29.64 -21.30 8.24
C SER A 211 -30.39 -21.66 6.95
N GLU A 212 -31.15 -20.71 6.40
CA GLU A 212 -31.85 -20.89 5.13
C GLU A 212 -30.86 -21.06 3.96
N ILE A 213 -29.80 -20.25 3.89
CA ILE A 213 -28.73 -20.42 2.89
C ILE A 213 -28.12 -21.82 2.99
N LEU A 214 -27.74 -22.26 4.19
CA LEU A 214 -27.12 -23.58 4.40
C LEU A 214 -28.04 -24.72 3.96
N SER A 215 -29.33 -24.65 4.32
CA SER A 215 -30.32 -25.65 3.90
C SER A 215 -30.44 -25.79 2.38
N LYS A 216 -30.30 -24.67 1.64
CA LYS A 216 -30.38 -24.63 0.17
C LYS A 216 -29.08 -25.07 -0.51
N LEU A 217 -27.97 -25.13 0.23
CA LEU A 217 -26.71 -25.71 -0.23
C LEU A 217 -26.66 -27.24 -0.06
N ASN A 218 -27.73 -27.86 0.48
CA ASN A 218 -27.79 -29.27 0.88
C ASN A 218 -26.67 -29.65 1.85
N LEU A 219 -26.39 -28.77 2.82
CA LEU A 219 -25.46 -28.97 3.93
C LEU A 219 -26.22 -29.15 5.24
#